data_AF-A0AAW5P7S2-F1
#
_entry.id   AF-A0AAW5P7S2-F1
#
_cell.length_a   1.000
_cell.length_b   1.000
_cell.length_c   1.000
_cell.angle_alpha   90.00
_cell.angle_beta   90.00
_cell.angle_gamma   90.00
#
_symmetry.space_group_name_H-M   'P 1'
#
loop_
_entity.id
_entity.type
_entity.pdbx_description
1 polymer ?
#
loop_
_entity_poly.entity_id
_entity_poly.type
_entity_poly.pdbx_seq_one_letter_code
_entity_poly.pdbx_strand_id
1 'polypeptide(L)'
;MSLAIPDVFVSVDIPEPTPTVTSPALTPCVIGEHYHVAQEEFVANVSPGDTGPWPYPGLPSSENDPSQKLSVDTTSRFAPTFTLVAEDGTQQDVTSEMNVTASDFDIGGAFPFSGALYVSYRARHDKYAGTERELLTASSFEELTSLFSEAGIGPANPLGYAMYQSMEYSGLAAAGVAVTNPTDGGQGQYSAQVQNVTGAYSEVLQFLETEDVYTVVPLTPNELVHSLVENHVNRMSNPTGGNQERLTVLAPRIDGEDVVRRGRGFTPWYPITDDTSTDLADSFSNKAAGDTIERGGYTIVKTADGTYYVQGLVPSGSGTAETVTLGGTSYSVSFNGLFLIGLEESAISPPTRALESDDRIEFQADDGSTVEATIQALPIPQHENVIEVDAGGANPVDSRPWQAIRVIDPATERTEFIDLHKAKARSIENERVVLVMPNFVGDMDAGIDVPSHYAAAQLAAEFCRTGEEPAGAAPGVEPFFQLRDSTEQVFRSSGFFTPSELEEIVSAGWTILANDRDGEPVNTLRTVTTDASAVERMEAILVVERDYLSRFFRNELSEGLRDFRISGRTLDLLGLQASEIATTLSDPQSEHYRYQNVSVEDVRQSEENPDTVIYEVTARHLYPYNRGEVEATIVT
;
A
#
# COMPACT_ATOMS: atom_id res chain seq x y z
N MET A 1 39.09 -84.02 -21.56
CA MET A 1 38.20 -83.45 -20.53
C MET A 1 38.17 -81.96 -20.76
N SER A 2 37.06 -81.44 -21.28
CA SER A 2 36.81 -80.01 -21.49
C SER A 2 36.38 -79.43 -20.15
N LEU A 3 37.18 -78.51 -19.59
CA LEU A 3 36.81 -77.77 -18.39
C LEU A 3 35.66 -76.83 -18.75
N ALA A 4 34.47 -77.10 -18.20
CA ALA A 4 33.35 -76.19 -18.28
C ALA A 4 33.72 -74.88 -17.55
N ILE A 5 33.78 -73.78 -18.29
CA ILE A 5 33.91 -72.44 -17.73
C ILE A 5 32.58 -72.18 -17.01
N PRO A 6 32.56 -71.92 -15.69
CA PRO A 6 31.32 -71.58 -15.01
C PRO A 6 30.84 -70.23 -15.53
N ASP A 7 29.60 -70.20 -16.03
CA ASP A 7 28.89 -68.96 -16.33
C ASP A 7 28.62 -68.24 -15.00
N VAL A 8 29.51 -67.32 -14.63
CA VAL A 8 29.32 -66.43 -13.48
C VAL A 8 28.55 -65.22 -13.96
N PHE A 9 27.24 -65.21 -13.70
CA PHE A 9 26.42 -64.02 -13.85
C PHE A 9 26.67 -63.11 -12.65
N VAL A 10 27.37 -61.99 -12.87
CA VAL A 10 27.48 -60.92 -11.89
C VAL A 10 26.30 -59.98 -12.12
N SER A 11 25.28 -60.06 -11.27
CA SER A 11 24.28 -59.00 -11.17
C SER A 11 24.89 -57.89 -10.33
N VAL A 12 25.16 -56.75 -10.95
CA VAL A 12 25.51 -55.53 -10.22
C VAL A 12 24.21 -54.74 -10.12
N ASP A 13 23.58 -54.78 -8.95
CA ASP A 13 22.51 -53.84 -8.63
C ASP A 13 23.19 -52.50 -8.35
N ILE A 14 23.24 -51.65 -9.39
CA ILE A 14 23.60 -50.25 -9.22
C ILE A 14 22.30 -49.59 -8.74
N PRO A 15 22.21 -49.14 -7.47
CA PRO A 15 21.05 -48.36 -7.06
C PRO A 15 20.94 -47.18 -8.01
N GLU A 16 19.75 -46.98 -8.59
CA GLU A 16 19.51 -45.81 -9.42
C GLU A 16 19.85 -44.59 -8.56
N PRO A 17 20.77 -43.72 -9.01
CA PRO A 17 21.06 -42.49 -8.28
C PRO A 17 19.74 -41.72 -8.23
N THR A 18 19.16 -41.57 -7.05
CA THR A 18 18.04 -40.65 -6.86
C THR A 18 18.67 -39.26 -6.82
N PRO A 19 18.53 -38.42 -7.86
CA PRO A 19 19.01 -37.05 -7.78
C PRO A 19 18.33 -36.37 -6.59
N THR A 20 19.10 -35.66 -5.78
CA THR A 20 18.52 -34.81 -4.74
C THR A 20 17.96 -33.58 -5.44
N VAL A 21 16.67 -33.61 -5.72
CA VAL A 21 15.98 -32.50 -6.35
C VAL A 21 15.76 -31.41 -5.30
N THR A 22 16.10 -30.17 -5.61
CA THR A 22 15.97 -29.04 -4.69
C THR A 22 14.92 -28.07 -5.21
N SER A 23 13.86 -27.84 -4.44
CA SER A 23 12.87 -26.82 -4.78
C SER A 23 13.55 -25.45 -4.98
N PRO A 24 13.22 -24.71 -6.05
CA PRO A 24 13.74 -23.36 -6.23
C PRO A 24 13.28 -22.47 -5.09
N ALA A 25 14.21 -21.74 -4.48
CA ALA A 25 13.88 -20.72 -3.51
C ALA A 25 13.14 -19.57 -4.21
N LEU A 26 11.98 -19.20 -3.69
CA LEU A 26 11.26 -17.99 -4.07
C LEU A 26 11.42 -17.00 -2.92
N THR A 27 12.15 -15.91 -3.13
CA THR A 27 12.43 -14.93 -2.07
C THR A 27 11.59 -13.67 -2.28
N PRO A 28 10.73 -13.29 -1.31
CA PRO A 28 10.03 -12.02 -1.37
C PRO A 28 10.95 -10.87 -1.00
N CYS A 29 10.92 -9.79 -1.78
CA CYS A 29 11.72 -8.60 -1.54
C CYS A 29 10.83 -7.35 -1.42
N VAL A 30 10.89 -6.68 -0.28
CA VAL A 30 10.24 -5.38 -0.08
C VAL A 30 11.24 -4.25 -0.33
N ILE A 31 10.76 -3.15 -0.90
CA ILE A 31 11.56 -1.95 -1.18
C ILE A 31 10.91 -0.78 -0.48
N GLY A 32 11.60 -0.15 0.47
CA GLY A 32 11.05 1.00 1.16
C GLY A 32 12.04 1.76 2.02
N GLU A 33 11.57 2.81 2.67
CA GLU A 33 12.40 3.63 3.55
C GLU A 33 12.75 2.85 4.83
N HIS A 34 14.01 2.98 5.26
CA HIS A 34 14.51 2.38 6.49
C HIS A 34 14.77 3.45 7.56
N TYR A 35 14.21 3.23 8.74
CA TYR A 35 14.40 4.11 9.89
C TYR A 35 14.91 3.33 11.10
N HIS A 36 15.85 3.94 11.81
CA HIS A 36 16.17 3.58 13.18
C HIS A 36 15.06 4.10 14.10
N VAL A 37 14.32 3.20 14.72
CA VAL A 37 13.28 3.56 15.69
C VAL A 37 13.76 3.10 17.05
N ALA A 38 13.68 3.99 18.03
CA ALA A 38 14.16 3.70 19.37
C ALA A 38 13.16 4.24 20.39
N GLN A 39 13.01 3.47 21.47
CA GLN A 39 12.33 3.90 22.69
C GLN A 39 13.33 3.70 23.82
N GLU A 40 13.97 4.79 24.22
CA GLU A 40 15.15 4.75 25.08
C GLU A 40 14.88 5.50 26.38
N GLU A 41 15.35 4.91 27.48
CA GLU A 41 15.33 5.57 28.78
C GLU A 41 16.50 6.56 28.86
N PHE A 42 16.17 7.84 28.92
CA PHE A 42 17.12 8.89 29.23
C PHE A 42 17.23 9.04 30.76
N VAL A 43 18.14 8.26 31.37
CA VAL A 43 18.43 8.28 32.82
C VAL A 43 19.28 9.50 33.21
N ALA A 44 18.86 10.70 32.82
CA ALA A 44 19.24 11.90 33.57
C ALA A 44 18.10 12.16 34.55
N ASN A 45 18.40 12.28 35.84
CA ASN A 45 17.43 12.82 36.80
C ASN A 45 17.18 14.27 36.42
N VAL A 46 16.19 14.49 35.56
CA VAL A 46 15.81 15.83 35.11
C VAL A 46 15.21 16.53 36.31
N SER A 47 15.86 17.61 36.74
CA SER A 47 15.40 18.44 37.83
C SER A 47 14.67 19.67 37.29
N PRO A 48 13.69 20.22 38.04
CA PRO A 48 13.04 21.47 37.69
C PRO A 48 14.07 22.58 37.42
N GLY A 49 14.10 23.10 36.19
CA GLY A 49 15.02 24.18 35.77
C GLY A 49 16.31 23.72 35.08
N ASP A 50 16.49 22.41 34.85
CA ASP A 50 17.53 21.94 33.94
C ASP A 50 17.26 22.45 32.52
N THR A 51 18.27 23.06 31.91
CA THR A 51 18.22 23.60 30.55
C THR A 51 19.48 23.15 29.82
N GLY A 52 19.34 22.74 28.57
CA GLY A 52 20.47 22.32 27.75
C GLY A 52 20.04 21.46 26.58
N PRO A 53 20.76 21.52 25.45
CA PRO A 53 20.54 20.57 24.37
C PRO A 53 20.98 19.18 24.85
N TRP A 54 20.00 18.28 24.94
CA TRP A 54 20.22 16.88 25.25
C TRP A 54 20.24 16.09 23.95
N PRO A 55 21.29 15.30 23.69
CA PRO A 55 21.30 14.42 22.54
C PRO A 55 20.29 13.30 22.73
N TYR A 56 19.69 12.81 21.65
CA TYR A 56 18.82 11.65 21.71
C TYR A 56 19.61 10.40 22.18
N PRO A 57 19.16 9.70 23.24
CA PRO A 57 19.81 8.48 23.71
C PRO A 57 19.75 7.40 22.63
N GLY A 58 20.84 6.65 22.45
CA GLY A 58 20.91 5.58 21.45
C GLY A 58 21.06 6.07 20.00
N LEU A 59 20.98 7.38 19.73
CA LEU A 59 21.01 7.92 18.37
C LEU A 59 22.34 7.55 17.68
N PRO A 60 22.30 6.74 16.60
CA PRO A 60 23.51 6.33 15.91
C PRO A 60 24.28 7.55 15.40
N SER A 61 25.60 7.42 15.36
CA SER A 61 26.41 8.33 14.56
C SER A 61 26.32 7.92 13.09
N SER A 62 26.51 8.88 12.19
CA SER A 62 26.59 8.59 10.77
C SER A 62 27.76 7.65 10.47
N GLU A 63 27.56 6.66 9.62
CA GLU A 63 28.64 5.79 9.15
C GLU A 63 29.65 6.55 8.27
N ASN A 64 29.15 7.51 7.48
CA ASN A 64 29.98 8.34 6.60
C ASN A 64 30.76 9.41 7.37
N ASP A 65 30.19 9.94 8.44
CA ASP A 65 30.84 10.89 9.35
C ASP A 65 30.50 10.56 10.81
N PRO A 66 31.32 9.75 11.52
CA PRO A 66 31.07 9.37 12.90
C PRO A 66 30.96 10.55 13.89
N SER A 67 31.39 11.75 13.47
CA SER A 67 31.24 12.98 14.26
C SER A 67 29.84 13.60 14.16
N GLN A 68 29.04 13.22 13.17
CA GLN A 68 27.65 13.64 12.99
C GLN A 68 26.69 12.58 13.53
N LYS A 69 25.64 13.03 14.22
CA LYS A 69 24.52 12.17 14.62
C LYS A 69 23.47 12.11 13.51
N LEU A 70 22.71 11.01 13.48
CA LEU A 70 21.57 10.91 12.56
C LEU A 70 20.53 12.00 12.84
N SER A 71 19.79 12.40 11.80
CA SER A 71 18.69 13.34 11.96
C SER A 71 17.44 12.60 12.42
N VAL A 72 16.87 13.05 13.54
CA VAL A 72 15.55 12.63 14.01
C VAL A 72 14.46 13.25 13.13
N ASP A 73 13.43 12.47 12.84
CA ASP A 73 12.24 12.88 12.11
C ASP A 73 11.34 13.71 13.03
N THR A 74 11.22 15.00 12.75
CA THR A 74 10.39 15.92 13.54
C THR A 74 9.03 16.20 12.89
N THR A 75 8.64 15.43 11.86
CA THR A 75 7.32 15.61 11.24
C THR A 75 6.21 15.19 12.20
N SER A 76 5.05 15.85 12.13
CA SER A 76 3.98 15.68 13.13
C SER A 76 3.48 14.24 13.34
N ARG A 77 3.71 13.33 12.39
CA ARG A 77 3.31 11.92 12.51
C ARG A 77 4.29 11.08 13.33
N PHE A 78 5.57 11.45 13.33
CA PHE A 78 6.65 10.71 13.99
C PHE A 78 7.49 11.61 14.89
N ALA A 79 6.92 12.75 15.28
CA ALA A 79 7.56 13.68 16.18
C ALA A 79 7.93 12.93 17.46
N PRO A 80 9.14 13.16 17.99
CA PRO A 80 9.58 12.50 19.21
C PRO A 80 8.59 12.73 20.35
N THR A 81 8.28 11.67 21.08
CA THR A 81 7.42 11.74 22.26
C THR A 81 8.28 11.59 23.51
N PHE A 82 7.86 12.30 24.55
CA PHE A 82 8.60 12.41 25.80
C PHE A 82 7.69 12.10 26.97
N THR A 83 8.03 11.07 27.73
CA THR A 83 7.28 10.65 28.91
C THR A 83 8.17 10.72 30.14
N LEU A 84 7.82 11.56 31.09
CA LEU A 84 8.49 11.61 32.39
C LEU A 84 7.85 10.59 33.33
N VAL A 85 8.67 9.72 33.92
CA VAL A 85 8.24 8.76 34.94
C VAL A 85 8.83 9.16 36.29
N ALA A 86 7.97 9.64 37.18
CA ALA A 86 8.35 10.06 38.52
C ALA A 86 8.80 8.87 39.40
N GLU A 87 9.46 9.13 40.52
CA GLU A 87 9.93 8.09 41.46
C GLU A 87 8.81 7.19 41.99
N ASP A 88 7.56 7.68 42.03
CA ASP A 88 6.39 6.90 42.45
C ASP A 88 5.76 6.07 41.31
N GLY A 89 6.34 6.10 40.11
CA GLY A 89 5.87 5.41 38.92
C GLY A 89 4.82 6.18 38.10
N THR A 90 4.45 7.39 38.51
CA THR A 90 3.50 8.23 37.74
C THR A 90 4.11 8.63 36.41
N GLN A 91 3.41 8.37 35.31
CA GLN A 91 3.81 8.76 33.96
C GLN A 91 3.11 10.07 33.57
N GLN A 92 3.88 11.02 33.04
CA GLN A 92 3.40 12.28 32.50
C GLN A 92 3.95 12.47 31.08
N ASP A 93 3.06 12.63 30.10
CA ASP A 93 3.45 13.10 28.76
C ASP A 93 3.89 14.56 28.88
N VAL A 94 5.13 14.82 28.50
CA VAL A 94 5.78 16.14 28.53
C VAL A 94 6.21 16.60 27.13
N THR A 95 5.64 15.99 26.08
CA THR A 95 6.01 16.25 24.69
C THR A 95 5.81 17.72 24.29
N SER A 96 4.75 18.37 24.80
CA SER A 96 4.43 19.76 24.47
C SER A 96 5.38 20.79 25.11
N GLU A 97 6.13 20.36 26.12
CA GLU A 97 7.07 21.15 26.90
C GLU A 97 8.50 21.08 26.34
N MET A 98 8.72 20.25 25.32
CA MET A 98 10.02 20.03 24.69
C MET A 98 10.19 20.90 23.44
N ASN A 99 11.35 21.57 23.36
CA ASN A 99 11.85 22.17 22.14
C ASN A 99 12.64 21.11 21.37
N VAL A 100 11.99 20.48 20.40
CA VAL A 100 12.54 19.38 19.61
C VAL A 100 13.27 19.92 18.38
N THR A 101 14.50 19.47 18.15
CA THR A 101 15.23 19.70 16.90
C THR A 101 15.65 18.36 16.27
N ALA A 102 16.22 18.42 15.07
CA ALA A 102 16.68 17.23 14.36
C ALA A 102 17.85 16.50 15.03
N SER A 103 18.69 17.19 15.81
CA SER A 103 19.88 16.61 16.47
C SER A 103 19.71 16.42 17.97
N ASP A 104 18.96 17.32 18.62
CA ASP A 104 18.86 17.42 20.06
C ASP A 104 17.45 17.88 20.50
N PHE A 105 17.17 17.79 21.79
CA PHE A 105 15.98 18.39 22.39
C PHE A 105 16.35 19.25 23.61
N ASP A 106 15.55 20.27 23.90
CA ASP A 106 15.71 21.12 25.09
C ASP A 106 14.41 21.21 25.87
N ILE A 107 14.52 21.30 27.18
CA ILE A 107 13.38 21.38 28.09
C ILE A 107 13.02 22.85 28.24
N GLY A 108 11.95 23.28 27.58
CA GLY A 108 11.53 24.69 27.55
C GLY A 108 10.84 25.17 28.83
N GLY A 109 10.44 24.24 29.72
CA GLY A 109 9.60 24.52 30.88
C GLY A 109 10.11 23.94 32.19
N ALA A 110 9.73 24.55 33.31
CA ALA A 110 9.99 23.98 34.63
C ALA A 110 8.99 22.84 34.92
N PHE A 111 9.48 21.61 35.03
CA PHE A 111 8.66 20.49 35.48
C PHE A 111 8.44 20.55 37.01
N PRO A 112 7.28 20.17 37.53
CA PRO A 112 7.03 20.13 38.98
C PRO A 112 7.64 18.90 39.69
N PHE A 113 8.18 17.93 38.94
CA PHE A 113 8.66 16.65 39.46
C PHE A 113 10.04 16.28 38.90
N SER A 114 10.76 15.43 39.63
CA SER A 114 11.99 14.76 39.16
C SER A 114 11.70 13.30 38.82
N GLY A 115 12.29 12.79 37.75
CA GLY A 115 12.05 11.42 37.29
C GLY A 115 12.96 11.00 36.13
N ALA A 116 12.74 9.77 35.65
CA ALA A 116 13.37 9.26 34.43
C ALA A 116 12.61 9.75 33.20
N LEU A 117 13.33 10.28 32.21
CA LEU A 117 12.72 10.75 30.96
C LEU A 117 12.82 9.64 29.91
N TYR A 118 11.71 9.16 29.38
CA TYR A 118 11.69 8.24 28.26
C TYR A 118 11.47 9.03 26.98
N VAL A 119 12.30 8.74 25.97
CA VAL A 119 12.21 9.38 24.65
C VAL A 119 11.94 8.31 23.62
N SER A 120 10.85 8.45 22.88
CA SER A 120 10.62 7.67 21.66
C SER A 120 10.89 8.56 20.46
N TYR A 121 11.69 8.08 19.53
CA TYR A 121 12.00 8.81 18.32
C TYR A 121 12.25 7.88 17.15
N ARG A 122 12.22 8.48 15.97
CA ARG A 122 12.54 7.84 14.70
C ARG A 122 13.63 8.67 14.03
N ALA A 123 14.73 8.03 13.66
CA ALA A 123 15.81 8.65 12.91
C ALA A 123 16.05 7.89 11.62
N ARG A 124 16.40 8.60 10.55
CA ARG A 124 16.71 7.92 9.28
C ARG A 124 18.05 7.21 9.39
N HIS A 125 18.08 5.91 9.15
CA HIS A 125 19.32 5.13 9.23
C HIS A 125 20.18 5.43 7.99
N ASP A 126 21.46 5.76 8.19
CA ASP A 126 22.34 6.16 7.09
C ASP A 126 23.27 5.06 6.56
N LYS A 127 23.41 3.94 7.28
CA LYS A 127 24.07 2.72 6.77
C LYS A 127 23.69 2.35 5.32
N TYR A 128 22.46 2.64 4.92
CA TYR A 128 21.98 2.37 3.56
C TYR A 128 21.85 3.64 2.69
N ALA A 129 22.30 4.78 3.19
CA ALA A 129 22.34 6.05 2.49
C ALA A 129 23.67 6.21 1.76
N GLY A 130 23.66 5.97 0.45
CA GLY A 130 24.85 6.06 -0.38
C GLY A 130 24.75 5.21 -1.65
N THR A 131 25.90 4.94 -2.25
CA THR A 131 26.03 4.05 -3.41
C THR A 131 26.01 2.58 -3.04
N GLU A 132 26.28 2.25 -1.76
CA GLU A 132 26.26 0.88 -1.27
C GLU A 132 24.81 0.48 -0.97
N ARG A 133 24.35 -0.54 -1.69
CA ARG A 133 23.05 -1.18 -1.50
C ARG A 133 23.30 -2.57 -0.91
N GLU A 134 22.56 -2.91 0.14
CA GLU A 134 22.62 -4.21 0.79
C GLU A 134 21.23 -4.86 0.67
N LEU A 135 21.21 -6.15 0.33
CA LEU A 135 20.01 -6.96 0.43
C LEU A 135 19.91 -7.46 1.87
N LEU A 136 19.02 -6.83 2.65
CA LEU A 136 18.78 -7.23 4.04
C LEU A 136 17.95 -8.49 4.04
N THR A 137 18.47 -9.56 4.64
CA THR A 137 17.75 -10.84 4.72
C THR A 137 17.58 -11.23 6.18
N ALA A 138 16.37 -11.65 6.55
CA ALA A 138 16.09 -12.25 7.85
C ALA A 138 15.42 -13.60 7.63
N SER A 139 16.03 -14.67 8.16
CA SER A 139 15.49 -16.03 8.15
C SER A 139 14.73 -16.39 9.43
N SER A 140 14.80 -15.55 10.45
CA SER A 140 14.05 -15.67 11.70
C SER A 140 13.66 -14.31 12.28
N PHE A 141 12.65 -14.28 13.16
CA PHE A 141 12.26 -13.05 13.87
C PHE A 141 13.38 -12.51 14.78
N GLU A 142 14.26 -13.37 15.29
CA GLU A 142 15.44 -12.95 16.07
C GLU A 142 16.43 -12.18 15.19
N GLU A 143 16.70 -12.66 13.98
CA GLU A 143 17.51 -11.95 12.99
C GLU A 143 16.85 -10.64 12.57
N LEU A 144 15.53 -10.64 12.32
CA LEU A 144 14.78 -9.43 11.99
C LEU A 144 14.86 -8.38 13.11
N THR A 145 14.71 -8.82 14.37
CA THR A 145 14.87 -7.96 15.56
C THR A 145 16.30 -7.47 15.70
N SER A 146 17.29 -8.27 15.31
CA SER A 146 18.70 -7.85 15.30
C SER A 146 18.98 -6.79 14.21
N LEU A 147 18.29 -6.87 13.07
CA LEU A 147 18.41 -5.90 11.98
C LEU A 147 17.76 -4.55 12.32
N PHE A 148 16.56 -4.57 12.93
CA PHE A 148 15.73 -3.37 13.08
C PHE A 148 15.52 -2.90 14.52
N SER A 149 15.93 -3.67 15.52
CA SER A 149 15.46 -3.59 16.92
C SER A 149 13.98 -3.92 17.08
N GLU A 150 13.54 -4.20 18.31
CA GLU A 150 12.12 -4.48 18.62
C GLU A 150 11.22 -3.30 18.24
N ALA A 151 11.67 -2.07 18.52
CA ALA A 151 10.94 -0.85 18.17
C ALA A 151 10.90 -0.56 16.65
N GLY A 152 11.84 -1.13 15.88
CA GLY A 152 11.89 -0.98 14.42
C GLY A 152 11.09 -2.02 13.64
N ILE A 153 10.38 -2.93 14.32
CA ILE A 153 9.44 -3.88 13.72
C ILE A 153 8.01 -3.33 13.86
N GLY A 154 7.76 -2.14 13.32
CA GLY A 154 6.45 -1.48 13.39
C GLY A 154 6.29 -0.38 12.35
N PRO A 155 5.08 0.19 12.15
CA PRO A 155 4.80 1.14 11.07
C PRO A 155 5.70 2.39 11.04
N ALA A 156 6.39 2.71 12.14
CA ALA A 156 7.41 3.74 12.19
C ALA A 156 8.63 3.43 11.30
N ASN A 157 8.97 2.16 11.09
CA ASN A 157 10.00 1.73 10.14
C ASN A 157 9.34 0.88 9.04
N PRO A 158 8.92 1.48 7.91
CA PRO A 158 8.18 0.77 6.87
C PRO A 158 8.89 -0.49 6.37
N LEU A 159 10.21 -0.43 6.17
CA LEU A 159 10.96 -1.59 5.70
C LEU A 159 10.92 -2.75 6.71
N GLY A 160 11.22 -2.47 7.98
CA GLY A 160 11.21 -3.50 9.04
C GLY A 160 9.83 -4.11 9.27
N TYR A 161 8.78 -3.29 9.24
CA TYR A 161 7.41 -3.75 9.39
C TYR A 161 6.93 -4.58 8.19
N ALA A 162 7.26 -4.18 6.96
CA ALA A 162 6.90 -4.97 5.78
C ALA A 162 7.63 -6.33 5.76
N MET A 163 8.91 -6.36 6.14
CA MET A 163 9.64 -7.63 6.28
C MET A 163 9.02 -8.52 7.37
N TYR A 164 8.61 -7.94 8.50
CA TYR A 164 7.86 -8.66 9.54
C TYR A 164 6.57 -9.28 8.99
N GLN A 165 5.75 -8.49 8.29
CA GLN A 165 4.50 -8.96 7.67
C GLN A 165 4.75 -10.06 6.63
N SER A 166 5.83 -9.97 5.85
CA SER A 166 6.23 -11.03 4.93
C SER A 166 6.61 -12.33 5.66
N MET A 167 7.38 -12.26 6.76
CA MET A 167 7.87 -13.44 7.48
C MET A 167 6.78 -14.14 8.29
N GLU A 168 5.95 -13.37 8.98
CA GLU A 168 5.00 -13.91 9.96
C GLU A 168 4.05 -14.94 9.37
N TYR A 169 3.66 -14.72 8.13
CA TYR A 169 2.68 -15.56 7.47
C TYR A 169 3.32 -16.60 6.55
N SER A 170 4.36 -16.23 5.81
CA SER A 170 4.97 -17.16 4.86
C SER A 170 5.83 -18.22 5.56
N GLY A 171 6.36 -17.92 6.75
CA GLY A 171 7.41 -18.73 7.38
C GLY A 171 8.74 -18.72 6.61
N LEU A 172 8.84 -17.94 5.53
CA LEU A 172 10.02 -17.83 4.69
C LEU A 172 10.93 -16.71 5.18
N ALA A 173 12.18 -16.76 4.70
CA ALA A 173 13.07 -15.62 4.83
C ALA A 173 12.51 -14.42 4.05
N ALA A 174 12.46 -13.25 4.68
CA ALA A 174 12.13 -12.00 4.01
C ALA A 174 13.40 -11.27 3.59
N ALA A 175 13.37 -10.69 2.39
CA ALA A 175 14.39 -9.78 1.91
C ALA A 175 13.86 -8.34 1.86
N GLY A 176 14.75 -7.37 2.06
CA GLY A 176 14.42 -5.96 2.00
C GLY A 176 15.56 -5.13 1.46
N VAL A 177 15.23 -4.09 0.69
CA VAL A 177 16.22 -3.08 0.26
C VAL A 177 15.74 -1.70 0.65
N ALA A 178 16.61 -0.98 1.36
CA ALA A 178 16.32 0.38 1.79
C ALA A 178 16.41 1.37 0.62
N VAL A 179 15.42 2.26 0.55
CA VAL A 179 15.36 3.39 -0.40
C VAL A 179 16.01 4.61 0.22
N THR A 180 16.96 5.19 -0.50
CA THR A 180 17.70 6.36 -0.03
C THR A 180 17.83 7.43 -1.10
N ASN A 181 17.98 8.69 -0.69
CA ASN A 181 18.19 9.77 -1.65
C ASN A 181 19.45 9.45 -2.47
N PRO A 182 19.39 9.49 -3.81
CA PRO A 182 20.58 9.37 -4.62
C PRO A 182 21.58 10.42 -4.13
N THR A 183 22.81 10.01 -3.85
CA THR A 183 23.82 10.93 -3.34
C THR A 183 24.19 11.91 -4.45
N ASP A 184 23.93 13.21 -4.23
CA ASP A 184 24.53 14.31 -5.00
C ASP A 184 26.05 14.39 -4.67
N GLY A 185 26.82 13.34 -4.96
CA GLY A 185 28.28 13.31 -4.79
C GLY A 185 28.79 13.20 -3.35
N GLY A 186 28.06 12.54 -2.45
CA GLY A 186 28.57 12.17 -1.11
C GLY A 186 28.63 13.31 -0.07
N GLN A 187 27.95 14.43 -0.33
CA GLN A 187 27.88 15.60 0.57
C GLN A 187 26.43 15.98 0.95
N GLY A 188 25.45 15.15 0.60
CA GLY A 188 24.04 15.46 0.78
C GLY A 188 23.65 15.61 2.25
N GLN A 189 23.08 16.76 2.62
CA GLN A 189 22.41 16.93 3.90
C GLN A 189 21.30 15.88 4.04
N TYR A 190 21.29 15.16 5.15
CA TYR A 190 20.26 14.18 5.45
C TYR A 190 18.91 14.87 5.61
N SER A 191 18.05 14.78 4.60
CA SER A 191 16.63 15.14 4.74
C SER A 191 15.87 13.96 5.33
N ALA A 192 14.94 14.25 6.24
CA ALA A 192 14.06 13.26 6.87
C ALA A 192 13.20 12.49 5.85
N GLN A 193 13.00 13.03 4.64
CA GLN A 193 12.22 12.42 3.56
C GLN A 193 13.07 12.14 2.32
N VAL A 194 12.69 11.12 1.53
CA VAL A 194 13.25 10.92 0.19
C VAL A 194 12.71 12.02 -0.74
N GLN A 195 13.59 12.90 -1.24
CA GLN A 195 13.23 14.02 -2.11
C GLN A 195 12.99 13.55 -3.56
N ASN A 196 13.85 12.67 -4.06
CA ASN A 196 13.73 12.08 -5.40
C ASN A 196 13.31 10.60 -5.29
N VAL A 197 12.03 10.39 -4.95
CA VAL A 197 11.47 9.03 -4.73
C VAL A 197 11.68 8.15 -5.95
N THR A 198 11.34 8.64 -7.15
CA THR A 198 11.48 7.88 -8.40
C THR A 198 12.93 7.48 -8.69
N GLY A 199 13.89 8.41 -8.53
CA GLY A 199 15.32 8.12 -8.70
C GLY A 199 15.84 7.09 -7.71
N ALA A 200 15.44 7.22 -6.44
CA ALA A 200 15.84 6.32 -5.37
C ALA A 200 15.38 4.87 -5.62
N TYR A 201 14.13 4.67 -6.05
CA TYR A 201 13.62 3.35 -6.43
C TYR A 201 14.28 2.82 -7.70
N SER A 202 14.58 3.67 -8.69
CA SER A 202 15.28 3.25 -9.90
C SER A 202 16.66 2.64 -9.61
N GLU A 203 17.41 3.22 -8.67
CA GLU A 203 18.70 2.68 -8.25
C GLU A 203 18.57 1.33 -7.53
N VAL A 204 17.57 1.19 -6.65
CA VAL A 204 17.29 -0.08 -5.98
C VAL A 204 16.91 -1.16 -6.99
N LEU A 205 16.06 -0.83 -7.97
CA LEU A 205 15.68 -1.78 -9.02
C LEU A 205 16.87 -2.18 -9.89
N GLN A 206 17.83 -1.29 -10.13
CA GLN A 206 19.08 -1.64 -10.81
C GLN A 206 19.95 -2.57 -9.98
N PHE A 207 20.09 -2.31 -8.68
CA PHE A 207 20.78 -3.21 -7.76
C PHE A 207 20.13 -4.60 -7.73
N LEU A 208 18.80 -4.66 -7.64
CA LEU A 208 18.07 -5.92 -7.62
C LEU A 208 18.24 -6.74 -8.91
N GLU A 209 18.78 -6.21 -10.01
CA GLU A 209 19.10 -7.01 -11.20
C GLU A 209 20.19 -8.07 -10.94
N THR A 210 21.03 -7.87 -9.93
CA THR A 210 22.08 -8.83 -9.55
C THR A 210 21.62 -9.84 -8.51
N GLU A 211 20.49 -9.60 -7.87
CA GLU A 211 19.95 -10.42 -6.80
C GLU A 211 18.89 -11.40 -7.32
N ASP A 212 18.85 -12.62 -6.77
CA ASP A 212 17.80 -13.60 -7.06
C ASP A 212 16.61 -13.39 -6.11
N VAL A 213 15.77 -12.43 -6.47
CA VAL A 213 14.49 -12.19 -5.81
C VAL A 213 13.36 -12.56 -6.76
N TYR A 214 12.26 -13.08 -6.21
CA TYR A 214 11.10 -13.49 -7.00
C TYR A 214 10.00 -12.41 -7.00
N THR A 215 9.44 -12.10 -5.83
CA THR A 215 8.44 -11.04 -5.71
C THR A 215 9.07 -9.71 -5.28
N VAL A 216 8.59 -8.62 -5.85
CA VAL A 216 9.05 -7.25 -5.55
C VAL A 216 7.88 -6.38 -5.10
N VAL A 217 7.98 -5.79 -3.91
CA VAL A 217 6.90 -4.97 -3.33
C VAL A 217 7.41 -3.56 -3.00
N PRO A 218 7.01 -2.52 -3.76
CA PRO A 218 7.34 -1.15 -3.42
C PRO A 218 6.42 -0.63 -2.29
N LEU A 219 7.01 -0.17 -1.19
CA LEU A 219 6.32 0.41 -0.04
C LEU A 219 6.00 1.90 -0.28
N THR A 220 5.30 2.19 -1.38
CA THR A 220 4.89 3.54 -1.75
C THR A 220 3.62 3.51 -2.59
N PRO A 221 2.71 4.49 -2.45
CA PRO A 221 1.56 4.64 -3.33
C PRO A 221 1.90 5.41 -4.63
N ASN A 222 3.16 5.79 -4.86
CA ASN A 222 3.55 6.61 -6.00
C ASN A 222 3.45 5.83 -7.32
N GLU A 223 2.53 6.24 -8.20
CA GLU A 223 2.29 5.59 -9.48
C GLU A 223 3.52 5.57 -10.41
N LEU A 224 4.39 6.60 -10.35
CA LEU A 224 5.61 6.61 -11.16
C LEU A 224 6.58 5.51 -10.71
N VAL A 225 6.63 5.22 -9.40
CA VAL A 225 7.41 4.09 -8.88
C VAL A 225 6.78 2.78 -9.32
N HIS A 226 5.45 2.67 -9.31
CA HIS A 226 4.75 1.48 -9.79
C HIS A 226 5.07 1.16 -11.24
N SER A 227 5.04 2.17 -12.13
CA SER A 227 5.47 1.99 -13.52
C SER A 227 6.96 1.61 -13.65
N LEU A 228 7.84 2.09 -12.78
CA LEU A 228 9.25 1.64 -12.78
C LEU A 228 9.37 0.16 -12.40
N VAL A 229 8.67 -0.26 -11.35
CA VAL A 229 8.69 -1.64 -10.87
C VAL A 229 8.07 -2.58 -11.91
N GLU A 230 6.97 -2.19 -12.54
CA GLU A 230 6.36 -2.93 -13.65
C GLU A 230 7.36 -3.14 -14.79
N ASN A 231 8.00 -2.07 -15.26
CA ASN A 231 9.01 -2.16 -16.32
C ASN A 231 10.18 -3.06 -15.93
N HIS A 232 10.59 -3.00 -14.67
CA HIS A 232 11.64 -3.85 -14.13
C HIS A 232 11.23 -5.33 -14.15
N VAL A 233 10.07 -5.71 -13.60
CA VAL A 233 9.63 -7.12 -13.59
C VAL A 233 9.43 -7.68 -14.99
N ASN A 234 8.94 -6.87 -15.94
CA ASN A 234 8.80 -7.26 -17.34
C ASN A 234 10.16 -7.53 -18.00
N ARG A 235 11.15 -6.68 -17.74
CA ARG A 235 12.49 -6.83 -18.30
C ARG A 235 13.20 -8.04 -17.71
N MET A 236 13.10 -8.27 -16.40
CA MET A 236 13.75 -9.41 -15.75
C MET A 236 13.11 -10.75 -16.15
N SER A 237 11.78 -10.77 -16.27
CA SER A 237 11.02 -11.94 -16.71
C SER A 237 11.15 -12.23 -18.20
N ASN A 238 11.79 -11.36 -18.98
CA ASN A 238 11.97 -11.57 -20.41
C ASN A 238 13.02 -12.68 -20.64
N PRO A 239 12.72 -13.71 -21.46
CA PRO A 239 13.64 -14.81 -21.78
C PRO A 239 14.98 -14.37 -22.41
N THR A 240 15.05 -13.16 -22.97
CA THR A 240 16.26 -12.64 -23.63
C THR A 240 17.06 -11.70 -22.74
N GLY A 241 16.41 -11.06 -21.75
CA GLY A 241 16.96 -9.91 -21.03
C GLY A 241 17.45 -10.18 -19.62
N GLY A 242 16.70 -10.98 -18.85
CA GLY A 242 17.02 -11.25 -17.44
C GLY A 242 17.03 -12.73 -17.08
N ASN A 243 16.20 -13.56 -17.73
CA ASN A 243 16.02 -14.97 -17.36
C ASN A 243 15.81 -15.17 -15.85
N GLN A 244 15.12 -14.22 -15.23
CA GLN A 244 14.76 -14.25 -13.81
C GLN A 244 13.30 -13.83 -13.73
N GLU A 245 12.43 -14.82 -13.63
CA GLU A 245 10.99 -14.62 -13.46
C GLU A 245 10.75 -13.75 -12.23
N ARG A 246 10.00 -12.66 -12.38
CA ARG A 246 9.64 -11.76 -11.29
C ARG A 246 8.16 -11.41 -11.35
N LEU A 247 7.59 -11.23 -10.16
CA LEU A 247 6.24 -10.76 -9.94
C LEU A 247 6.30 -9.51 -9.08
N THR A 248 5.36 -8.58 -9.25
CA THR A 248 5.20 -7.46 -8.31
C THR A 248 3.79 -7.40 -7.76
N VAL A 249 3.69 -7.01 -6.49
CA VAL A 249 2.43 -6.73 -5.82
C VAL A 249 2.41 -5.24 -5.49
N LEU A 250 1.44 -4.54 -6.06
CA LEU A 250 1.31 -3.09 -5.97
C LEU A 250 0.03 -2.73 -5.21
N ALA A 251 0.12 -1.69 -4.39
CA ALA A 251 -1.02 -1.06 -3.73
C ALA A 251 -1.15 0.39 -4.24
N PRO A 252 -1.63 0.59 -5.49
CA PRO A 252 -1.85 1.93 -6.03
C PRO A 252 -2.99 2.63 -5.30
N ARG A 253 -2.82 3.93 -5.10
CA ARG A 253 -3.87 4.78 -4.56
C ARG A 253 -4.82 5.17 -5.67
N ILE A 254 -6.10 4.83 -5.54
CA ILE A 254 -7.13 5.33 -6.46
C ILE A 254 -7.61 6.69 -5.96
N ASP A 255 -7.30 7.73 -6.73
CA ASP A 255 -7.80 9.08 -6.48
C ASP A 255 -9.34 9.06 -6.44
N GLY A 256 -9.91 9.58 -5.36
CA GLY A 256 -11.34 9.51 -5.09
C GLY A 256 -11.68 8.59 -3.93
N GLU A 257 -11.01 7.43 -3.76
CA GLU A 257 -11.22 6.57 -2.57
C GLU A 257 -10.91 7.37 -1.31
N ASP A 258 -9.90 8.21 -1.48
CA ASP A 258 -9.39 9.06 -0.44
C ASP A 258 -10.14 10.40 -0.27
N VAL A 259 -10.97 10.78 -1.26
CA VAL A 259 -11.78 12.02 -1.20
C VAL A 259 -13.07 11.78 -0.43
N VAL A 260 -13.51 10.53 -0.34
CA VAL A 260 -14.64 10.13 0.50
C VAL A 260 -14.19 9.56 1.85
N ARG A 261 -12.87 9.43 2.03
CA ARG A 261 -12.09 9.03 3.23
C ARG A 261 -12.32 9.83 4.49
N ARG A 262 -13.08 10.91 4.37
CA ARG A 262 -13.55 11.71 5.46
C ARG A 262 -14.92 12.16 5.03
N GLY A 263 -15.89 12.17 5.93
CA GLY A 263 -17.00 13.13 5.79
C GLY A 263 -16.53 14.58 5.55
N ARG A 264 -15.22 14.89 5.59
CA ARG A 264 -14.63 16.13 5.09
C ARG A 264 -14.67 16.19 3.56
N GLY A 265 -15.67 16.88 3.04
CA GLY A 265 -15.61 17.49 1.73
C GLY A 265 -14.39 18.41 1.61
N PHE A 266 -13.30 17.89 1.08
CA PHE A 266 -12.24 18.70 0.49
C PHE A 266 -12.33 18.53 -1.03
N THR A 267 -13.28 19.24 -1.62
CA THR A 267 -12.96 19.89 -2.90
C THR A 267 -11.71 20.73 -2.64
N PRO A 268 -10.66 20.70 -3.47
CA PRO A 268 -9.60 21.68 -3.33
C PRO A 268 -10.25 23.05 -3.48
N TRP A 269 -10.45 23.72 -2.34
CA TRP A 269 -10.55 25.15 -2.34
C TRP A 269 -9.19 25.59 -2.88
N TYR A 270 -9.17 26.22 -4.05
CA TYR A 270 -8.24 27.31 -4.22
C TYR A 270 -8.79 28.40 -3.29
N PRO A 271 -8.28 28.57 -2.07
CA PRO A 271 -8.44 29.87 -1.49
C PRO A 271 -7.83 30.83 -2.50
N ILE A 272 -8.58 31.84 -2.92
CA ILE A 272 -7.96 33.09 -3.33
C ILE A 272 -7.38 33.68 -2.03
N THR A 273 -6.38 33.02 -1.45
CA THR A 273 -5.42 33.61 -0.52
C THR A 273 -4.38 34.26 -1.40
N ASP A 274 -4.81 35.25 -2.16
CA ASP A 274 -3.90 36.29 -2.58
C ASP A 274 -4.20 37.46 -1.66
N ASP A 275 -3.14 38.11 -1.20
CA ASP A 275 -3.07 39.14 -0.16
C ASP A 275 -3.72 40.47 -0.60
N THR A 276 -4.87 40.37 -1.26
CA THR A 276 -5.48 41.41 -2.11
C THR A 276 -7.00 41.44 -2.00
N SER A 277 -7.57 41.12 -0.82
CA SER A 277 -8.97 41.45 -0.54
C SER A 277 -9.25 42.95 -0.77
N THR A 278 -8.23 43.79 -0.62
CA THR A 278 -8.19 45.20 -1.03
C THR A 278 -8.20 45.41 -2.55
N ASP A 279 -7.46 44.67 -3.39
CA ASP A 279 -7.55 44.88 -4.85
C ASP A 279 -8.90 44.46 -5.41
N LEU A 280 -9.54 43.40 -4.89
CA LEU A 280 -10.86 43.00 -5.36
C LEU A 280 -11.92 44.05 -4.95
N ALA A 281 -11.83 44.56 -3.72
CA ALA A 281 -12.68 45.67 -3.27
C ALA A 281 -12.42 46.97 -4.06
N ASP A 282 -11.15 47.29 -4.38
CA ASP A 282 -10.78 48.49 -5.13
C ASP A 282 -11.13 48.38 -6.63
N SER A 283 -11.09 47.18 -7.19
CA SER A 283 -11.56 46.89 -8.55
C SER A 283 -13.07 47.09 -8.70
N PHE A 284 -13.82 46.94 -7.61
CA PHE A 284 -15.28 47.06 -7.57
C PHE A 284 -15.82 48.31 -6.84
N SER A 285 -14.97 49.09 -6.16
CA SER A 285 -15.40 50.23 -5.33
C SER A 285 -16.08 51.33 -6.15
N ASN A 286 -15.71 51.45 -7.43
CA ASN A 286 -16.29 52.42 -8.38
C ASN A 286 -17.22 51.79 -9.44
N LYS A 287 -17.56 50.50 -9.30
CA LYS A 287 -18.41 49.76 -10.24
C LYS A 287 -19.85 49.73 -9.75
N ALA A 288 -20.78 50.00 -10.67
CA ALA A 288 -22.21 50.00 -10.41
C ALA A 288 -22.74 48.55 -10.31
N ALA A 289 -23.92 48.39 -9.74
CA ALA A 289 -24.63 47.12 -9.75
C ALA A 289 -24.82 46.62 -11.19
N GLY A 290 -24.45 45.37 -11.45
CA GLY A 290 -24.48 44.73 -12.76
C GLY A 290 -23.15 44.77 -13.53
N ASP A 291 -22.13 45.47 -13.03
CA ASP A 291 -20.80 45.46 -13.64
C ASP A 291 -20.09 44.12 -13.41
N THR A 292 -19.31 43.69 -14.41
CA THR A 292 -18.61 42.41 -14.43
C THR A 292 -17.08 42.55 -14.47
N ILE A 293 -16.37 41.56 -13.93
CA ILE A 293 -14.91 41.45 -14.02
C ILE A 293 -14.53 40.00 -14.39
N GLU A 294 -13.65 39.84 -15.38
CA GLU A 294 -13.08 38.55 -15.77
C GLU A 294 -11.80 38.27 -14.99
N ARG A 295 -11.75 37.18 -14.20
CA ARG A 295 -10.52 36.78 -13.49
C ARG A 295 -10.41 35.25 -13.47
N GLY A 296 -9.28 34.72 -13.92
CA GLY A 296 -9.04 33.28 -13.94
C GLY A 296 -9.99 32.47 -14.83
N GLY A 297 -10.62 33.08 -15.84
CA GLY A 297 -11.60 32.42 -16.72
C GLY A 297 -13.04 32.45 -16.21
N TYR A 298 -13.32 33.19 -15.14
CA TYR A 298 -14.65 33.37 -14.57
C TYR A 298 -15.08 34.84 -14.65
N THR A 299 -16.36 35.06 -14.96
CA THR A 299 -16.97 36.40 -14.91
C THR A 299 -17.60 36.63 -13.54
N ILE A 300 -17.19 37.65 -12.80
CA ILE A 300 -17.74 37.99 -11.47
C ILE A 300 -18.63 39.21 -11.61
N VAL A 301 -19.88 39.16 -11.14
CA VAL A 301 -20.88 40.24 -11.22
C VAL A 301 -21.16 40.80 -9.83
N LYS A 302 -21.20 42.13 -9.70
CA LYS A 302 -21.60 42.83 -8.48
C LYS A 302 -23.12 43.10 -8.47
N THR A 303 -23.80 42.74 -7.40
CA THR A 303 -25.24 43.00 -7.20
C THR A 303 -25.50 44.41 -6.66
N ALA A 304 -26.78 44.80 -6.60
CA ALA A 304 -27.21 46.09 -6.06
C ALA A 304 -27.03 46.24 -4.53
N ASP A 305 -26.96 45.13 -3.80
CA ASP A 305 -26.73 45.10 -2.35
C ASP A 305 -25.24 45.02 -1.98
N GLY A 306 -24.33 45.02 -2.98
CA GLY A 306 -22.89 45.00 -2.76
C GLY A 306 -22.29 43.61 -2.60
N THR A 307 -23.07 42.55 -2.83
CA THR A 307 -22.58 41.17 -2.91
C THR A 307 -22.03 40.84 -4.30
N TYR A 308 -21.28 39.74 -4.42
CA TYR A 308 -20.61 39.32 -5.65
C TYR A 308 -20.97 37.87 -5.97
N TYR A 309 -21.22 37.56 -7.24
CA TYR A 309 -21.44 36.19 -7.70
C TYR A 309 -20.72 35.91 -9.02
N VAL A 310 -20.42 34.63 -9.28
CA VAL A 310 -19.74 34.22 -10.52
C VAL A 310 -20.79 33.90 -11.59
N GLN A 311 -20.84 34.70 -12.65
CA GLN A 311 -21.67 34.48 -13.83
C GLN A 311 -21.32 33.13 -14.47
N GLY A 312 -22.34 32.30 -14.71
CA GLY A 312 -22.19 30.91 -15.15
C GLY A 312 -22.56 29.90 -14.06
N LEU A 313 -22.45 30.29 -12.79
CA LEU A 313 -23.13 29.66 -11.66
C LEU A 313 -24.37 30.51 -11.35
N VAL A 314 -25.40 30.39 -12.16
CA VAL A 314 -26.65 31.12 -11.93
C VAL A 314 -27.43 30.38 -10.85
N PRO A 315 -27.71 30.94 -9.67
CA PRO A 315 -28.92 30.55 -8.95
C PRO A 315 -30.07 31.05 -9.82
N SER A 316 -30.78 30.13 -10.46
CA SER A 316 -32.01 30.47 -11.17
C SER A 316 -32.90 31.25 -10.21
N GLY A 317 -33.37 32.40 -10.68
CA GLY A 317 -33.92 33.45 -9.83
C GLY A 317 -35.12 33.01 -8.98
N SER A 318 -35.55 33.91 -8.11
CA SER A 318 -36.83 33.80 -7.41
C SER A 318 -37.98 33.62 -8.42
N GLY A 319 -38.35 32.37 -8.70
CA GLY A 319 -39.36 32.06 -9.71
C GLY A 319 -39.59 30.55 -9.82
N THR A 320 -40.67 30.10 -9.18
CA THR A 320 -41.42 28.83 -9.38
C THR A 320 -40.62 27.52 -9.38
N ALA A 321 -41.00 26.63 -8.45
CA ALA A 321 -40.50 25.26 -8.29
C ALA A 321 -40.07 24.58 -9.60
N GLU A 322 -38.78 24.28 -9.72
CA GLU A 322 -38.32 23.37 -10.76
C GLU A 322 -38.58 21.94 -10.35
N THR A 323 -39.01 21.15 -11.33
CA THR A 323 -39.36 19.76 -11.14
C THR A 323 -38.14 18.90 -11.44
N VAL A 324 -37.47 18.39 -10.40
CA VAL A 324 -36.37 17.42 -10.57
C VAL A 324 -37.00 16.06 -10.77
N THR A 325 -36.56 15.27 -11.75
CA THR A 325 -37.08 13.91 -11.95
C THR A 325 -35.96 12.90 -11.72
N LEU A 326 -36.11 12.07 -10.68
CA LEU A 326 -35.18 10.98 -10.34
C LEU A 326 -35.96 9.66 -10.38
N GLY A 327 -35.42 8.65 -11.05
CA GLY A 327 -36.08 7.35 -11.20
C GLY A 327 -37.43 7.37 -11.95
N GLY A 328 -37.69 8.38 -12.79
CA GLY A 328 -38.95 8.53 -13.52
C GLY A 328 -40.07 9.23 -12.74
N THR A 329 -39.81 9.65 -11.50
CA THR A 329 -40.77 10.38 -10.66
C THR A 329 -40.36 11.84 -10.50
N SER A 330 -41.31 12.75 -10.66
CA SER A 330 -41.12 14.20 -10.65
C SER A 330 -41.34 14.78 -9.26
N TYR A 331 -40.32 15.42 -8.70
CA TYR A 331 -40.31 16.09 -7.40
C TYR A 331 -40.49 17.60 -7.61
N SER A 332 -41.47 18.23 -6.95
CA SER A 332 -41.56 19.69 -6.91
C SER A 332 -40.81 20.20 -5.69
N VAL A 333 -39.67 20.87 -5.90
CA VAL A 333 -38.90 21.42 -4.79
C VAL A 333 -39.05 22.94 -4.77
N SER A 334 -39.66 23.46 -3.70
CA SER A 334 -39.67 24.90 -3.42
C SER A 334 -38.50 25.25 -2.52
N PHE A 335 -37.49 25.91 -3.07
CA PHE A 335 -36.32 26.34 -2.31
C PHE A 335 -36.52 27.77 -1.80
N ASN A 336 -36.65 27.94 -0.48
CA ASN A 336 -36.40 29.23 0.16
C ASN A 336 -34.96 29.23 0.66
N GLY A 337 -34.06 29.72 -0.17
CA GLY A 337 -32.66 29.89 0.17
C GLY A 337 -31.83 28.61 0.12
N LEU A 338 -30.57 28.80 -0.25
CA LEU A 338 -29.48 27.86 0.01
C LEU A 338 -29.53 27.46 1.49
N PHE A 339 -29.30 26.19 1.84
CA PHE A 339 -29.05 25.81 3.23
C PHE A 339 -27.77 26.52 3.71
N LEU A 340 -27.97 27.69 4.29
CA LEU A 340 -27.04 28.48 5.05
C LEU A 340 -27.53 28.34 6.49
N ILE A 341 -26.91 27.49 7.31
CA ILE A 341 -27.11 27.58 8.76
C ILE A 341 -26.29 28.78 9.23
N GLY A 342 -26.80 29.97 8.93
CA GLY A 342 -26.51 31.18 9.67
C GLY A 342 -27.58 31.29 10.75
N LEU A 343 -27.21 31.07 12.00
CA LEU A 343 -28.05 31.48 13.13
C LEU A 343 -28.09 33.02 13.11
N GLU A 344 -29.11 33.59 12.48
CA GLU A 344 -29.49 34.98 12.72
C GLU A 344 -30.31 35.05 14.01
N GLU A 345 -29.80 35.83 14.95
CA GLU A 345 -30.51 36.20 16.17
C GLU A 345 -31.58 37.25 15.82
N SER A 346 -32.70 36.83 15.22
CA SER A 346 -33.99 37.46 15.51
C SER A 346 -35.19 36.64 15.01
N ALA A 347 -36.02 36.25 15.99
CA ALA A 347 -37.45 35.92 15.86
C ALA A 347 -37.90 34.51 15.44
N ILE A 348 -37.08 33.47 15.54
CA ILE A 348 -37.59 32.09 15.61
C ILE A 348 -36.93 31.39 16.79
N SER A 349 -37.74 30.87 17.73
CA SER A 349 -37.26 29.98 18.79
C SER A 349 -36.54 28.81 18.13
N PRO A 350 -35.23 28.62 18.35
CA PRO A 350 -34.52 27.50 17.75
C PRO A 350 -35.12 26.18 18.26
N PRO A 351 -35.14 25.12 17.44
CA PRO A 351 -35.37 23.78 17.97
C PRO A 351 -34.37 23.53 19.10
N THR A 352 -34.87 23.00 20.22
CA THR A 352 -34.18 22.91 21.51
C THR A 352 -32.98 21.95 21.55
N ARG A 353 -32.54 21.43 20.40
CA ARG A 353 -31.44 20.48 20.31
C ARG A 353 -30.55 20.85 19.13
N ALA A 354 -29.28 21.12 19.41
CA ALA A 354 -28.25 21.14 18.37
C ALA A 354 -28.21 19.75 17.73
N LEU A 355 -28.16 19.70 16.40
CA LEU A 355 -27.98 18.44 15.68
C LEU A 355 -26.54 17.98 15.91
N GLU A 356 -26.36 16.80 16.50
CA GLU A 356 -25.07 16.18 16.77
C GLU A 356 -24.58 15.40 15.54
N SER A 357 -23.29 15.08 15.43
CA SER A 357 -22.86 14.14 14.39
C SER A 357 -23.61 12.82 14.61
N ASP A 358 -24.07 12.22 13.52
CA ASP A 358 -24.83 10.97 13.48
C ASP A 358 -26.34 11.09 13.76
N ASP A 359 -26.88 12.32 13.87
CA ASP A 359 -28.33 12.51 13.84
C ASP A 359 -28.90 12.09 12.47
N ARG A 360 -29.81 11.11 12.50
CA ARG A 360 -30.56 10.64 11.32
C ARG A 360 -31.73 11.58 11.05
N ILE A 361 -31.79 12.13 9.84
CA ILE A 361 -32.98 12.81 9.33
C ILE A 361 -33.73 11.85 8.42
N GLU A 362 -34.97 11.57 8.80
CA GLU A 362 -35.94 10.89 7.96
C GLU A 362 -36.66 11.91 7.07
N PHE A 363 -36.52 11.75 5.76
CA PHE A 363 -37.34 12.45 4.77
C PHE A 363 -38.49 11.55 4.37
N GLN A 364 -39.72 11.99 4.62
CA GLN A 364 -40.90 11.26 4.17
C GLN A 364 -41.30 11.75 2.76
N ALA A 365 -41.27 10.85 1.79
CA ALA A 365 -41.77 11.11 0.45
C ALA A 365 -43.30 11.10 0.42
N ASP A 366 -43.89 11.73 -0.60
CA ASP A 366 -45.35 11.87 -0.73
C ASP A 366 -46.08 10.52 -0.91
N ASP A 367 -45.36 9.47 -1.31
CA ASP A 367 -45.88 8.10 -1.39
C ASP A 367 -45.90 7.37 -0.02
N GLY A 368 -45.43 8.04 1.04
CA GLY A 368 -45.35 7.53 2.39
C GLY A 368 -44.06 6.74 2.69
N SER A 369 -43.15 6.59 1.72
CA SER A 369 -41.84 5.99 1.95
C SER A 369 -40.90 6.95 2.69
N THR A 370 -40.03 6.40 3.54
CA THR A 370 -39.06 7.17 4.31
C THR A 370 -37.67 6.95 3.74
N VAL A 371 -36.96 8.05 3.45
CA VAL A 371 -35.54 8.06 3.07
C VAL A 371 -34.75 8.59 4.26
N GLU A 372 -33.88 7.75 4.83
CA GLU A 372 -32.97 8.18 5.88
C GLU A 372 -31.71 8.82 5.27
N ALA A 373 -31.32 9.99 5.78
CA ALA A 373 -29.97 10.53 5.59
C ALA A 373 -29.32 10.78 6.94
N THR A 374 -28.04 10.47 7.06
CA THR A 374 -27.27 10.74 8.28
C THR A 374 -26.57 12.09 8.15
N ILE A 375 -26.76 12.99 9.12
CA ILE A 375 -25.95 14.21 9.20
C ILE A 375 -24.64 13.87 9.90
N GLN A 376 -23.51 14.21 9.29
CA GLN A 376 -22.22 14.23 9.98
C GLN A 376 -21.78 15.67 10.22
N ALA A 377 -21.91 16.15 11.46
CA ALA A 377 -21.31 17.40 11.89
C ALA A 377 -19.80 17.17 12.14
N LEU A 378 -18.94 17.85 11.39
CA LEU A 378 -17.50 17.69 11.53
C LEU A 378 -16.94 18.67 12.57
N PRO A 379 -16.11 18.21 13.53
CA PRO A 379 -15.28 19.11 14.30
C PRO A 379 -14.23 19.73 13.36
N ILE A 380 -14.29 21.05 13.22
CA ILE A 380 -13.21 21.82 12.59
C ILE A 380 -12.02 21.73 13.57
N PRO A 381 -10.85 21.19 13.18
CA PRO A 381 -9.66 21.40 13.98
C PRO A 381 -9.45 22.91 14.04
N GLN A 382 -9.44 23.47 15.26
CA GLN A 382 -8.96 24.83 15.44
C GLN A 382 -7.51 24.84 14.97
N HIS A 383 -7.28 25.23 13.73
CA HIS A 383 -5.97 25.76 13.36
C HIS A 383 -5.82 27.03 14.19
N GLU A 384 -4.88 26.99 15.14
CA GLU A 384 -4.39 28.18 15.82
C GLU A 384 -3.75 29.11 14.79
N ASN A 385 -4.57 29.85 14.07
CA ASN A 385 -4.17 31.15 13.58
C ASN A 385 -4.55 32.14 14.68
N VAL A 386 -3.62 32.32 15.62
CA VAL A 386 -3.60 33.48 16.49
C VAL A 386 -3.52 34.70 15.59
N ILE A 387 -4.64 35.41 15.41
CA ILE A 387 -4.62 36.79 14.95
C ILE A 387 -4.71 37.64 16.21
N GLU A 388 -3.54 38.05 16.73
CA GLU A 388 -3.50 39.21 17.62
C GLU A 388 -3.93 40.43 16.81
N VAL A 389 -5.12 40.96 17.13
CA VAL A 389 -5.53 42.30 16.73
C VAL A 389 -5.44 43.17 17.97
N ASP A 390 -4.56 44.17 17.96
CA ASP A 390 -4.72 45.32 18.85
C ASP A 390 -4.71 46.66 18.10
N ALA A 391 -5.57 47.52 18.65
CA ALA A 391 -5.75 48.95 18.47
C ALA A 391 -6.22 49.47 17.10
N GLY A 392 -7.48 49.18 16.74
CA GLY A 392 -8.10 49.83 15.58
C GLY A 392 -9.59 49.63 15.34
N GLY A 393 -10.42 49.69 16.39
CA GLY A 393 -11.89 49.91 16.33
C GLY A 393 -12.65 49.62 15.03
N ALA A 394 -12.80 48.34 14.67
CA ALA A 394 -13.90 47.82 13.87
C ALA A 394 -14.11 46.36 14.27
N ASN A 395 -15.34 45.97 14.64
CA ASN A 395 -15.66 44.59 14.99
C ASN A 395 -15.25 43.66 13.83
N PRO A 396 -14.43 42.62 14.06
CA PRO A 396 -14.15 41.63 13.03
C PRO A 396 -15.47 40.96 12.65
N VAL A 397 -15.79 40.97 11.35
CA VAL A 397 -16.88 40.15 10.81
C VAL A 397 -16.44 38.70 11.03
N ASP A 398 -17.20 38.03 11.88
CA ASP A 398 -17.10 36.63 12.29
C ASP A 398 -16.80 35.74 11.05
N SER A 399 -15.53 35.38 10.84
CA SER A 399 -15.11 34.52 9.73
C SER A 399 -15.48 33.08 10.05
N ARG A 400 -16.77 32.75 9.91
CA ARG A 400 -17.26 31.39 10.14
C ARG A 400 -16.84 30.51 8.95
N PRO A 401 -16.26 29.32 9.20
CA PRO A 401 -15.91 28.39 8.13
C PRO A 401 -17.17 27.91 7.40
N TRP A 402 -17.16 28.00 6.07
CA TRP A 402 -18.23 27.45 5.23
C TRP A 402 -18.04 25.94 5.07
N GLN A 403 -19.10 25.16 5.24
CA GLN A 403 -19.10 23.72 4.95
C GLN A 403 -19.93 23.46 3.69
N ALA A 404 -19.31 22.91 2.65
CA ALA A 404 -20.02 22.40 1.48
C ALA A 404 -20.41 20.94 1.75
N ILE A 405 -21.71 20.64 1.74
CA ILE A 405 -22.23 19.28 1.85
C ILE A 405 -22.49 18.76 0.44
N ARG A 406 -21.68 17.80 -0.02
CA ARG A 406 -21.95 17.05 -1.25
C ARG A 406 -22.77 15.83 -0.87
N VAL A 407 -24.03 15.78 -1.30
CA VAL A 407 -24.85 14.56 -1.21
C VAL A 407 -24.52 13.72 -2.44
N ILE A 408 -23.84 12.60 -2.24
CA ILE A 408 -23.54 11.64 -3.29
C ILE A 408 -24.49 10.46 -3.10
N ASP A 409 -25.15 10.03 -4.18
CA ASP A 409 -25.86 8.75 -4.19
C ASP A 409 -24.84 7.60 -4.13
N PRO A 410 -24.85 6.77 -3.08
CA PRO A 410 -23.90 5.66 -2.93
C PRO A 410 -23.86 4.72 -4.14
N ALA A 411 -24.97 4.53 -4.86
CA ALA A 411 -24.99 3.66 -6.03
C ALA A 411 -24.20 4.24 -7.22
N THR A 412 -24.31 5.56 -7.43
CA THR A 412 -23.54 6.28 -8.44
C THR A 412 -22.05 6.28 -8.09
N GLU A 413 -21.75 6.46 -6.80
CA GLU A 413 -20.39 6.41 -6.28
C GLU A 413 -19.73 5.04 -6.50
N ARG A 414 -20.42 3.94 -6.16
CA ARG A 414 -19.89 2.58 -6.37
C ARG A 414 -19.57 2.30 -7.83
N THR A 415 -20.45 2.71 -8.73
CA THR A 415 -20.25 2.51 -10.18
C THR A 415 -19.00 3.27 -10.67
N GLU A 416 -18.84 4.53 -10.24
CA GLU A 416 -17.65 5.34 -10.56
C GLU A 416 -16.37 4.68 -10.03
N PHE A 417 -16.39 4.16 -8.79
CA PHE A 417 -15.26 3.43 -8.22
C PHE A 417 -14.89 2.19 -9.00
N ILE A 418 -15.88 1.35 -9.34
CA ILE A 418 -15.66 0.15 -10.13
C ILE A 418 -15.03 0.50 -11.48
N ASP A 419 -15.51 1.58 -12.13
CA ASP A 419 -14.98 2.03 -13.41
C ASP A 419 -13.54 2.57 -13.29
N LEU A 420 -13.19 3.27 -12.20
CA LEU A 420 -11.82 3.68 -11.91
C LEU A 420 -10.88 2.48 -11.71
N HIS A 421 -11.30 1.48 -10.95
CA HIS A 421 -10.52 0.26 -10.73
C HIS A 421 -10.30 -0.50 -12.05
N LYS A 422 -11.36 -0.66 -12.86
CA LYS A 422 -11.24 -1.26 -14.19
C LYS A 422 -10.29 -0.49 -15.09
N ALA A 423 -10.39 0.84 -15.12
CA ALA A 423 -9.53 1.67 -15.94
C ALA A 423 -8.07 1.52 -15.52
N LYS A 424 -7.79 1.47 -14.22
CA LYS A 424 -6.44 1.28 -13.69
C LYS A 424 -5.86 -0.08 -14.07
N ALA A 425 -6.57 -1.18 -13.81
CA ALA A 425 -6.06 -2.51 -14.12
C ALA A 425 -5.84 -2.69 -15.64
N ARG A 426 -6.77 -2.21 -16.48
CA ARG A 426 -6.62 -2.21 -17.95
C ARG A 426 -5.48 -1.34 -18.46
N SER A 427 -5.07 -0.32 -17.71
CA SER A 427 -3.92 0.51 -18.10
C SER A 427 -2.58 -0.21 -17.93
N ILE A 428 -2.56 -1.27 -17.12
CA ILE A 428 -1.37 -2.10 -16.85
C ILE A 428 -1.41 -3.38 -17.69
N GLU A 429 -2.53 -4.12 -17.68
CA GLU A 429 -2.77 -5.33 -18.50
C GLU A 429 -1.56 -6.30 -18.55
N ASN A 430 -1.10 -6.70 -17.36
CA ASN A 430 0.16 -7.43 -17.19
C ASN A 430 0.02 -8.59 -16.21
N GLU A 431 0.36 -9.81 -16.66
CA GLU A 431 0.35 -11.02 -15.85
C GLU A 431 1.42 -11.02 -14.73
N ARG A 432 2.39 -10.11 -14.79
CA ARG A 432 3.45 -9.95 -13.77
C ARG A 432 3.11 -8.96 -12.66
N VAL A 433 1.93 -8.33 -12.74
CA VAL A 433 1.50 -7.29 -11.80
C VAL A 433 0.21 -7.72 -11.12
N VAL A 434 0.24 -7.74 -9.79
CA VAL A 434 -0.92 -7.93 -8.91
C VAL A 434 -1.25 -6.59 -8.26
N LEU A 435 -2.50 -6.14 -8.39
CA LEU A 435 -3.00 -4.95 -7.68
C LEU A 435 -3.77 -5.36 -6.43
N VAL A 436 -3.53 -4.68 -5.32
CA VAL A 436 -4.18 -4.93 -4.04
C VAL A 436 -5.07 -3.75 -3.66
N MET A 437 -6.32 -4.04 -3.32
CA MET A 437 -7.27 -3.08 -2.71
C MET A 437 -7.78 -3.61 -1.36
N PRO A 438 -8.19 -2.74 -0.43
CA PRO A 438 -8.29 -1.27 -0.52
C PRO A 438 -6.94 -0.57 -0.29
N ASN A 439 -6.92 0.78 -0.24
CA ASN A 439 -5.71 1.57 0.05
C ASN A 439 -5.17 1.40 1.48
N PHE A 440 -6.03 1.06 2.44
CA PHE A 440 -5.70 0.96 3.86
C PHE A 440 -6.35 -0.28 4.48
N VAL A 441 -5.59 -0.94 5.33
CA VAL A 441 -6.00 -2.00 6.25
C VAL A 441 -5.83 -1.46 7.69
N GLY A 442 -6.46 -2.07 8.68
CA GLY A 442 -6.34 -1.68 10.08
C GLY A 442 -5.33 -2.54 10.84
N ASP A 443 -4.61 -1.93 11.77
CA ASP A 443 -3.75 -2.64 12.72
C ASP A 443 -4.59 -3.29 13.84
N MET A 444 -4.47 -4.62 13.96
CA MET A 444 -4.36 -5.38 15.22
C MET A 444 -4.68 -4.66 16.53
N ASP A 445 -3.64 -4.01 16.99
CA ASP A 445 -3.39 -3.65 18.37
C ASP A 445 -3.55 -2.15 18.57
N ALA A 446 -3.24 -1.36 17.54
CA ALA A 446 -3.22 0.10 17.64
C ALA A 446 -4.50 0.78 17.13
N GLY A 447 -5.31 0.09 16.32
CA GLY A 447 -6.45 0.73 15.64
C GLY A 447 -6.01 1.83 14.66
N ILE A 448 -4.75 1.74 14.21
CA ILE A 448 -4.15 2.70 13.27
C ILE A 448 -4.37 2.17 11.86
N ASP A 449 -4.72 3.09 10.96
CA ASP A 449 -4.78 2.79 9.54
C ASP A 449 -3.38 2.58 8.97
N VAL A 450 -3.18 1.36 8.46
CA VAL A 450 -1.96 0.87 7.87
C VAL A 450 -2.16 0.84 6.35
N PRO A 451 -1.31 1.49 5.55
CA PRO A 451 -1.35 1.38 4.09
C PRO A 451 -1.34 -0.07 3.59
N SER A 452 -2.10 -0.38 2.54
CA SER A 452 -2.20 -1.76 2.03
C SER A 452 -0.95 -2.30 1.36
N HIS A 453 0.10 -1.49 1.13
CA HIS A 453 1.38 -2.03 0.68
C HIS A 453 2.04 -2.97 1.71
N TYR A 454 1.65 -2.90 2.99
CA TYR A 454 2.06 -3.90 3.99
C TYR A 454 1.34 -5.24 3.81
N ALA A 455 0.04 -5.20 3.49
CA ALA A 455 -0.70 -6.39 3.08
C ALA A 455 -0.17 -6.96 1.75
N ALA A 456 0.26 -6.09 0.82
CA ALA A 456 0.95 -6.49 -0.40
C ALA A 456 2.28 -7.22 -0.12
N ALA A 457 3.03 -6.80 0.91
CA ALA A 457 4.26 -7.47 1.35
C ALA A 457 3.98 -8.88 1.89
N GLN A 458 2.91 -9.03 2.66
CA GLN A 458 2.46 -10.34 3.14
C GLN A 458 2.00 -11.24 1.99
N LEU A 459 1.14 -10.74 1.11
CA LEU A 459 0.66 -11.47 -0.06
C LEU A 459 1.81 -11.90 -1.01
N ALA A 460 2.81 -11.04 -1.19
CA ALA A 460 3.99 -11.35 -1.98
C ALA A 460 4.83 -12.49 -1.39
N ALA A 461 4.89 -12.59 -0.07
CA ALA A 461 5.56 -13.69 0.61
C ALA A 461 4.75 -14.99 0.54
N GLU A 462 3.43 -14.90 0.52
CA GLU A 462 2.57 -16.06 0.30
C GLU A 462 2.71 -16.63 -1.12
N PHE A 463 2.83 -15.78 -2.14
CA PHE A 463 3.20 -16.22 -3.50
C PHE A 463 4.57 -16.92 -3.55
N CYS A 464 5.47 -16.63 -2.61
CA CYS A 464 6.72 -17.36 -2.49
C CYS A 464 6.54 -18.71 -1.77
N ARG A 465 5.67 -18.76 -0.74
CA ARG A 465 5.38 -19.98 0.04
C ARG A 465 4.72 -21.06 -0.79
N THR A 466 3.91 -20.68 -1.78
CA THR A 466 3.29 -21.66 -2.68
C THR A 466 4.31 -22.56 -3.36
N GLY A 467 5.57 -22.14 -3.51
CA GLY A 467 6.68 -22.99 -4.00
C GLY A 467 7.15 -24.09 -3.04
N GLU A 468 6.84 -24.01 -1.75
CA GLU A 468 7.22 -25.00 -0.74
C GLU A 468 6.07 -25.95 -0.35
N GLU A 469 4.82 -25.50 -0.40
CA GLU A 469 3.67 -26.34 -0.04
C GLU A 469 3.23 -27.27 -1.19
N PRO A 470 2.90 -28.55 -0.92
CA PRO A 470 2.41 -29.47 -1.94
C PRO A 470 1.11 -28.96 -2.58
N ALA A 471 0.94 -29.23 -3.88
CA ALA A 471 -0.13 -28.73 -4.75
C ALA A 471 -1.47 -28.40 -4.04
N GLY A 472 -1.80 -27.11 -3.94
CA GLY A 472 -3.20 -26.70 -3.81
C GLY A 472 -3.53 -25.57 -2.85
N ALA A 473 -2.59 -25.09 -2.03
CA ALA A 473 -2.85 -23.87 -1.26
C ALA A 473 -2.85 -22.67 -2.21
N ALA A 474 -4.04 -22.14 -2.50
CA ALA A 474 -4.12 -20.88 -3.21
C ALA A 474 -3.58 -19.77 -2.31
N PRO A 475 -2.78 -18.84 -2.84
CA PRO A 475 -2.33 -17.69 -2.09
C PRO A 475 -3.53 -16.83 -1.73
N GLY A 476 -3.51 -16.36 -0.49
CA GLY A 476 -4.45 -15.47 0.17
C GLY A 476 -5.61 -16.20 0.85
N VAL A 477 -5.52 -17.52 1.01
CA VAL A 477 -6.56 -18.35 1.65
C VAL A 477 -6.51 -18.25 3.16
N GLU A 478 -5.32 -18.19 3.77
CA GLU A 478 -5.27 -18.02 5.22
C GLU A 478 -5.42 -16.52 5.57
N PRO A 479 -6.14 -16.23 6.66
CA PRO A 479 -6.37 -14.86 7.08
C PRO A 479 -5.06 -14.16 7.48
N PHE A 480 -4.96 -12.88 7.14
CA PHE A 480 -3.86 -12.01 7.55
C PHE A 480 -4.04 -11.61 9.01
N PHE A 481 -3.62 -12.49 9.92
CA PHE A 481 -3.85 -12.39 11.37
C PHE A 481 -3.26 -11.17 12.10
N GLN A 482 -2.64 -10.20 11.43
CA GLN A 482 -2.28 -8.90 12.04
C GLN A 482 -3.02 -7.72 11.43
N LEU A 483 -3.70 -7.95 10.31
CA LEU A 483 -4.38 -6.95 9.53
C LEU A 483 -5.88 -7.22 9.65
N ARG A 484 -6.61 -6.24 10.12
CA ARG A 484 -8.07 -6.25 10.18
C ARG A 484 -8.62 -5.12 9.34
N ASP A 485 -9.91 -4.89 9.44
CA ASP A 485 -10.52 -3.68 8.91
C ASP A 485 -9.97 -2.44 9.59
N SER A 486 -9.76 -1.41 8.76
CA SER A 486 -9.54 -0.06 9.24
C SER A 486 -10.68 0.36 10.17
N THR A 487 -10.32 0.86 11.36
CA THR A 487 -11.29 1.35 12.35
C THR A 487 -11.67 2.81 12.12
N GLU A 488 -10.85 3.57 11.39
CA GLU A 488 -11.09 4.99 11.09
C GLU A 488 -11.67 5.24 9.70
N GLN A 489 -11.36 4.38 8.72
CA GLN A 489 -11.93 4.42 7.38
C GLN A 489 -12.90 3.27 7.22
N VAL A 490 -14.09 3.58 6.69
CA VAL A 490 -15.04 2.55 6.27
C VAL A 490 -14.34 1.67 5.26
N PHE A 491 -14.02 0.44 5.65
CA PHE A 491 -13.39 -0.55 4.80
C PHE A 491 -14.31 -0.80 3.61
N ARG A 492 -13.93 -0.29 2.44
CA ARG A 492 -14.81 -0.27 1.26
C ARG A 492 -14.86 -1.60 0.51
N SER A 493 -14.31 -2.69 1.05
CA SER A 493 -14.49 -4.01 0.46
C SER A 493 -15.71 -4.71 1.06
N SER A 494 -15.71 -5.01 2.37
CA SER A 494 -16.84 -5.67 3.04
C SER A 494 -17.96 -4.67 3.37
N GLY A 495 -19.15 -4.92 2.84
CA GLY A 495 -20.36 -4.13 3.13
C GLY A 495 -20.55 -2.86 2.28
N PHE A 496 -19.51 -2.33 1.63
CA PHE A 496 -19.67 -1.23 0.66
C PHE A 496 -20.13 -1.74 -0.71
N PHE A 497 -19.37 -2.68 -1.29
CA PHE A 497 -19.72 -3.33 -2.56
C PHE A 497 -20.59 -4.56 -2.34
N THR A 498 -21.51 -4.79 -3.27
CA THR A 498 -22.23 -6.06 -3.40
C THR A 498 -21.30 -7.16 -3.91
N PRO A 499 -21.60 -8.46 -3.66
CA PRO A 499 -20.79 -9.56 -4.18
C PRO A 499 -20.60 -9.54 -5.71
N SER A 500 -21.60 -9.08 -6.47
CA SER A 500 -21.49 -8.94 -7.93
C SER A 500 -20.57 -7.80 -8.36
N GLU A 501 -20.55 -6.70 -7.61
CA GLU A 501 -19.63 -5.57 -7.84
C GLU A 501 -18.19 -5.96 -7.49
N LEU A 502 -17.98 -6.72 -6.41
CA LEU A 502 -16.66 -7.28 -6.06
C LEU A 502 -16.15 -8.23 -7.14
N GLU A 503 -16.99 -9.14 -7.65
CA GLU A 503 -16.60 -10.05 -8.75
C GLU A 503 -16.27 -9.27 -10.02
N GLU A 504 -16.93 -8.14 -10.27
CA GLU A 504 -16.62 -7.27 -11.40
C GLU A 504 -15.27 -6.57 -11.25
N ILE A 505 -14.89 -6.16 -10.04
CA ILE A 505 -13.56 -5.60 -9.74
C ILE A 505 -12.48 -6.69 -9.84
N VAL A 506 -12.72 -7.88 -9.30
CA VAL A 506 -11.82 -9.05 -9.44
C VAL A 506 -11.62 -9.42 -10.91
N SER A 507 -12.71 -9.49 -11.68
CA SER A 507 -12.67 -9.76 -13.12
C SER A 507 -11.93 -8.68 -13.92
N ALA A 508 -11.74 -7.50 -13.34
CA ALA A 508 -10.93 -6.45 -13.92
C ALA A 508 -9.43 -6.60 -13.65
N GLY A 509 -9.03 -7.49 -12.74
CA GLY A 509 -7.63 -7.75 -12.40
C GLY A 509 -7.16 -7.16 -11.05
N TRP A 510 -8.06 -7.06 -10.08
CA TRP A 510 -7.74 -6.62 -8.71
C TRP A 510 -7.85 -7.76 -7.71
N THR A 511 -6.82 -7.93 -6.90
CA THR A 511 -6.87 -8.75 -5.69
C THR A 511 -7.51 -7.92 -4.57
N ILE A 512 -8.64 -8.40 -4.07
CA ILE A 512 -9.41 -7.71 -3.02
C ILE A 512 -9.10 -8.31 -1.67
N LEU A 513 -8.69 -7.46 -0.73
CA LEU A 513 -8.65 -7.78 0.69
C LEU A 513 -10.01 -7.48 1.29
N ALA A 514 -10.64 -8.48 1.86
CA ALA A 514 -11.94 -8.41 2.48
C ALA A 514 -11.90 -9.11 3.84
N ASN A 515 -12.95 -8.95 4.63
CA ASN A 515 -13.22 -9.73 5.82
C ASN A 515 -14.69 -10.12 5.79
N ASP A 516 -15.02 -11.27 6.38
CA ASP A 516 -16.42 -11.71 6.40
C ASP A 516 -17.25 -10.92 7.44
N ARG A 517 -16.61 -10.42 8.50
CA ARG A 517 -17.23 -9.62 9.57
C ARG A 517 -16.26 -8.60 10.16
N ASP A 518 -16.80 -7.45 10.56
CA ASP A 518 -16.08 -6.39 11.26
C ASP A 518 -15.20 -6.95 12.39
N GLY A 519 -13.91 -6.59 12.35
CA GLY A 519 -12.92 -7.01 13.35
C GLY A 519 -12.35 -8.42 13.16
N GLU A 520 -12.82 -9.20 12.18
CA GLU A 520 -12.12 -10.41 11.74
C GLU A 520 -10.86 -10.03 10.92
N PRO A 521 -9.82 -10.88 10.90
CA PRO A 521 -8.66 -10.67 10.05
C PRO A 521 -9.05 -10.58 8.57
N VAL A 522 -8.34 -9.75 7.80
CA VAL A 522 -8.57 -9.66 6.36
C VAL A 522 -8.05 -10.91 5.66
N ASN A 523 -8.76 -11.41 4.66
CA ASN A 523 -8.31 -12.45 3.74
C ASN A 523 -8.40 -11.92 2.30
N THR A 524 -7.85 -12.66 1.35
CA THR A 524 -8.09 -12.33 -0.06
C THR A 524 -9.38 -12.98 -0.52
N LEU A 525 -10.19 -12.23 -1.28
CA LEU A 525 -11.36 -12.80 -1.94
C LEU A 525 -10.95 -13.73 -3.08
N ARG A 526 -10.01 -13.26 -3.91
CA ARG A 526 -9.38 -13.99 -5.02
C ARG A 526 -8.10 -13.27 -5.42
N THR A 527 -7.05 -14.03 -5.68
CA THR A 527 -5.74 -13.50 -6.07
C THR A 527 -5.59 -13.50 -7.60
N VAL A 528 -5.57 -12.31 -8.18
CA VAL A 528 -5.51 -12.12 -9.64
C VAL A 528 -4.47 -11.10 -10.05
N THR A 529 -3.97 -11.25 -11.27
CA THR A 529 -3.09 -10.29 -11.95
C THR A 529 -3.92 -9.28 -12.73
N THR A 530 -3.27 -8.25 -13.26
CA THR A 530 -3.93 -7.25 -14.12
C THR A 530 -4.23 -7.75 -15.54
N ASP A 531 -3.70 -8.89 -15.97
CA ASP A 531 -4.01 -9.47 -17.28
C ASP A 531 -5.25 -10.38 -17.20
N ALA A 532 -6.41 -9.78 -17.47
CA ALA A 532 -7.70 -10.48 -17.52
C ALA A 532 -8.01 -11.12 -18.90
N SER A 533 -7.03 -11.23 -19.81
CA SER A 533 -7.27 -11.75 -21.18
C SER A 533 -7.56 -13.24 -21.24
N ALA A 534 -7.01 -14.02 -20.29
CA ALA A 534 -7.19 -15.45 -20.15
C ALA A 534 -7.09 -15.85 -18.69
N VAL A 535 -7.78 -16.93 -18.28
CA VAL A 535 -7.75 -17.41 -16.88
C VAL A 535 -6.32 -17.79 -16.47
N GLU A 536 -5.55 -18.37 -17.39
CA GLU A 536 -4.16 -18.78 -17.21
C GLU A 536 -3.21 -17.62 -16.90
N ARG A 537 -3.57 -16.39 -17.32
CA ARG A 537 -2.79 -15.18 -17.06
C ARG A 537 -3.37 -14.36 -15.91
N MET A 538 -4.68 -14.44 -15.72
CA MET A 538 -5.41 -13.73 -14.67
C MET A 538 -5.17 -14.33 -13.29
N GLU A 539 -5.16 -15.66 -13.15
CA GLU A 539 -4.95 -16.28 -11.83
C GLU A 539 -3.48 -16.17 -11.43
N ALA A 540 -3.19 -15.40 -10.37
CA ALA A 540 -1.80 -15.15 -9.94
C ALA A 540 -1.05 -16.45 -9.59
N ILE A 541 -1.76 -17.42 -9.02
CA ILE A 541 -1.20 -18.74 -8.70
C ILE A 541 -0.72 -19.51 -9.93
N LEU A 542 -1.40 -19.39 -11.07
CA LEU A 542 -0.99 -20.07 -12.30
C LEU A 542 0.29 -19.44 -12.88
N VAL A 543 0.44 -18.13 -12.74
CA VAL A 543 1.67 -17.42 -13.09
C VAL A 543 2.83 -17.88 -12.20
N VAL A 544 2.61 -17.97 -10.89
CA VAL A 544 3.62 -18.45 -9.93
C VAL A 544 4.03 -19.89 -10.21
N GLU A 545 3.07 -20.76 -10.47
CA GLU A 545 3.34 -22.17 -10.81
C GLU A 545 4.13 -22.29 -12.11
N ARG A 546 3.82 -21.49 -13.14
CA ARG A 546 4.59 -21.48 -14.38
C ARG A 546 6.05 -21.04 -14.15
N ASP A 547 6.24 -20.03 -13.30
CA ASP A 547 7.59 -19.55 -12.97
C ASP A 547 8.37 -20.55 -12.11
N TYR A 548 7.68 -21.21 -11.16
CA TYR A 548 8.25 -22.29 -10.37
C TYR A 548 8.75 -23.42 -11.28
N LEU A 549 7.93 -23.88 -12.24
CA LEU A 549 8.31 -24.89 -13.22
C LEU A 549 9.58 -24.48 -13.99
N SER A 550 9.62 -23.25 -14.50
CA SER A 550 10.78 -22.73 -15.23
C SER A 550 12.04 -22.71 -14.36
N ARG A 551 11.94 -22.19 -13.13
CA ARG A 551 13.04 -22.11 -12.16
C ARG A 551 13.52 -23.50 -11.73
N PHE A 552 12.61 -24.45 -11.53
CA PHE A 552 12.91 -25.82 -11.15
C PHE A 552 13.77 -26.52 -12.21
N PHE A 553 13.32 -26.48 -13.48
CA PHE A 553 14.11 -27.01 -14.60
C PHE A 553 15.46 -26.30 -14.72
N ARG A 554 15.49 -24.97 -14.57
CA ARG A 554 16.74 -24.20 -14.64
C ARG A 554 17.72 -24.63 -13.56
N ASN A 555 17.30 -24.74 -12.30
CA ASN A 555 18.17 -25.09 -11.18
C ASN A 555 18.75 -26.50 -11.35
N GLU A 556 17.89 -27.49 -11.60
CA GLU A 556 18.28 -28.89 -11.72
C GLU A 556 19.18 -29.16 -12.93
N LEU A 557 18.94 -28.46 -14.05
CA LEU A 557 19.74 -28.63 -15.27
C LEU A 557 20.99 -27.74 -15.27
N SER A 558 21.06 -26.73 -14.40
CA SER A 558 22.20 -25.79 -14.35
C SER A 558 23.49 -26.44 -13.86
N GLU A 559 23.42 -27.48 -13.03
CA GLU A 559 24.61 -28.20 -12.57
C GLU A 559 25.38 -28.86 -13.72
N GLY A 560 24.67 -29.28 -14.78
CA GLY A 560 25.30 -29.82 -16.00
C GLY A 560 25.84 -28.74 -16.94
N LEU A 561 25.41 -27.49 -16.78
CA LEU A 561 25.91 -26.35 -17.57
C LEU A 561 27.33 -26.02 -17.09
N ARG A 562 28.28 -25.95 -18.04
CA ARG A 562 29.74 -25.71 -17.90
C ARG A 562 30.63 -26.96 -17.95
N ASP A 563 30.10 -28.13 -17.62
CA ASP A 563 30.90 -29.37 -17.62
C ASP A 563 31.00 -30.02 -19.00
N PHE A 564 29.97 -29.83 -19.84
CA PHE A 564 29.87 -30.47 -21.15
C PHE A 564 29.86 -29.46 -22.29
N ARG A 565 30.45 -29.84 -23.43
CA ARG A 565 30.21 -29.15 -24.70
C ARG A 565 28.86 -29.58 -25.24
N ILE A 566 28.09 -28.64 -25.79
CA ILE A 566 26.82 -28.97 -26.46
C ILE A 566 27.13 -29.84 -27.68
N SER A 567 26.65 -31.08 -27.64
CA SER A 567 26.80 -32.10 -28.68
C SER A 567 25.52 -32.94 -28.70
N GLY A 568 25.28 -33.70 -29.77
CA GLY A 568 24.09 -34.57 -29.83
C GLY A 568 23.97 -35.49 -28.61
N ARG A 569 25.07 -36.11 -28.18
CA ARG A 569 25.10 -36.95 -26.98
C ARG A 569 24.80 -36.17 -25.68
N THR A 570 25.25 -34.93 -25.59
CA THR A 570 24.96 -34.06 -24.44
C THR A 570 23.48 -33.70 -24.40
N LEU A 571 22.87 -33.38 -25.55
CA LEU A 571 21.44 -33.10 -25.67
C LEU A 571 20.60 -34.33 -25.30
N ASP A 572 21.01 -35.53 -25.74
CA ASP A 572 20.34 -36.79 -25.36
C ASP A 572 20.35 -37.02 -23.84
N LEU A 573 21.48 -36.73 -23.18
CA LEU A 573 21.61 -36.85 -21.71
C LEU A 573 20.75 -35.81 -20.99
N LEU A 574 20.77 -34.56 -21.44
CA LEU A 574 19.95 -33.49 -20.87
C LEU A 574 18.46 -33.77 -21.07
N GLY A 575 18.06 -34.38 -22.19
CA GLY A 575 16.69 -34.82 -22.43
C GLY A 575 16.24 -35.93 -21.48
N LEU A 576 17.13 -36.87 -21.15
CA LEU A 576 16.85 -37.91 -20.14
C LEU A 576 16.65 -37.29 -18.76
N GLN A 577 17.55 -36.40 -18.34
CA GLN A 577 17.46 -35.70 -17.04
C GLN A 577 16.20 -34.83 -16.97
N ALA A 578 15.88 -34.08 -18.03
CA ALA A 578 14.66 -33.28 -18.10
C ALA A 578 13.39 -34.14 -18.02
N SER A 579 13.41 -35.35 -18.61
CA SER A 579 12.27 -36.29 -18.52
C SER A 579 12.11 -36.88 -17.11
N GLU A 580 13.21 -37.09 -16.39
CA GLU A 580 13.18 -37.51 -14.98
C GLU A 580 12.58 -36.41 -14.11
N ILE A 581 13.02 -35.16 -14.28
CA ILE A 581 12.43 -33.97 -13.64
C ILE A 581 10.92 -33.88 -13.90
N ALA A 582 10.50 -34.04 -15.17
CA ALA A 582 9.08 -34.04 -15.54
C ALA A 582 8.28 -35.14 -14.83
N THR A 583 8.87 -36.33 -14.66
CA THR A 583 8.25 -37.44 -13.92
C THR A 583 8.11 -37.09 -12.45
N THR A 584 9.15 -36.55 -11.82
CA THR A 584 9.12 -36.10 -10.40
C THR A 584 8.05 -35.05 -10.14
N LEU A 585 7.86 -34.10 -11.06
CA LEU A 585 6.86 -33.03 -10.93
C LEU A 585 5.41 -33.48 -11.18
N SER A 586 5.22 -34.63 -11.81
CA SER A 586 3.90 -35.19 -12.16
C SER A 586 3.52 -36.45 -11.39
N ASP A 587 4.43 -37.03 -10.61
CA ASP A 587 4.15 -38.19 -9.74
C ASP A 587 3.37 -37.75 -8.48
N PRO A 588 2.13 -38.21 -8.26
CA PRO A 588 1.35 -37.89 -7.07
C PRO A 588 1.96 -38.37 -5.74
N GLN A 589 3.02 -39.19 -5.76
CA GLN A 589 3.77 -39.59 -4.56
C GLN A 589 4.99 -38.70 -4.29
N SER A 590 5.37 -37.86 -5.24
CA SER A 590 6.46 -36.89 -5.07
C SER A 590 6.03 -35.75 -4.16
N GLU A 591 6.94 -35.29 -3.30
CA GLU A 591 6.75 -34.06 -2.52
C GLU A 591 6.67 -32.81 -3.40
N HIS A 592 7.15 -32.91 -4.64
CA HIS A 592 7.09 -31.86 -5.66
C HIS A 592 5.91 -32.02 -6.64
N TYR A 593 4.93 -32.87 -6.34
CA TYR A 593 3.74 -33.02 -7.19
C TYR A 593 3.00 -31.68 -7.29
N ARG A 594 2.98 -31.09 -8.49
CA ARG A 594 2.37 -29.79 -8.79
C ARG A 594 1.56 -29.77 -10.08
N TYR A 595 1.92 -30.62 -11.03
CA TYR A 595 1.37 -30.58 -12.38
C TYR A 595 0.83 -31.95 -12.80
N GLN A 596 -0.07 -31.95 -13.76
CA GLN A 596 -0.48 -33.15 -14.48
C GLN A 596 0.24 -33.22 -15.82
N ASN A 597 0.60 -34.43 -16.24
CA ASN A 597 1.12 -34.71 -17.58
C ASN A 597 2.28 -33.78 -18.00
N VAL A 598 3.32 -33.66 -17.16
CA VAL A 598 4.52 -32.92 -17.55
C VAL A 598 5.28 -33.75 -18.57
N SER A 599 5.58 -33.17 -19.72
CA SER A 599 6.36 -33.80 -20.80
C SER A 599 7.40 -32.83 -21.36
N VAL A 600 8.57 -33.37 -21.70
CA VAL A 600 9.61 -32.65 -22.44
C VAL A 600 9.43 -32.98 -23.91
N GLU A 601 9.01 -32.00 -24.70
CA GLU A 601 8.70 -32.15 -26.12
C GLU A 601 9.96 -32.05 -26.98
N ASP A 602 10.87 -31.14 -26.64
CA ASP A 602 12.10 -30.91 -27.40
C ASP A 602 13.25 -30.45 -26.49
N VAL A 603 14.47 -30.86 -26.84
CA VAL A 603 15.72 -30.40 -26.23
C VAL A 603 16.72 -30.16 -27.35
N ARG A 604 16.98 -28.87 -27.63
CA ARG A 604 17.81 -28.48 -28.78
C ARG A 604 18.74 -27.34 -28.45
N GLN A 605 19.80 -27.24 -29.24
CA GLN A 605 20.69 -26.08 -29.20
C GLN A 605 19.99 -24.87 -29.83
N SER A 606 20.16 -23.68 -29.24
CA SER A 606 19.69 -22.45 -29.86
C SER A 606 20.48 -22.14 -31.14
N GLU A 607 19.78 -21.79 -32.21
CA GLU A 607 20.40 -21.38 -33.48
C GLU A 607 21.04 -20.00 -33.38
N GLU A 608 20.46 -19.11 -32.56
CA GLU A 608 20.94 -17.74 -32.37
C GLU A 608 22.11 -17.68 -31.39
N ASN A 609 22.06 -18.52 -30.36
CA ASN A 609 23.07 -18.59 -29.30
C ASN A 609 23.59 -20.03 -29.17
N PRO A 610 24.64 -20.43 -29.93
CA PRO A 610 25.13 -21.80 -29.95
C PRO A 610 25.66 -22.33 -28.60
N ASP A 611 25.77 -21.50 -27.58
CA ASP A 611 26.10 -21.88 -26.20
C ASP A 611 24.87 -22.10 -25.32
N THR A 612 23.66 -22.00 -25.88
CA THR A 612 22.38 -22.12 -25.16
C THR A 612 21.63 -23.39 -25.57
N VAL A 613 21.02 -24.07 -24.59
CA VAL A 613 20.08 -25.18 -24.80
C VAL A 613 18.67 -24.68 -24.50
N ILE A 614 17.74 -25.00 -25.39
CA ILE A 614 16.32 -24.70 -25.28
C ILE A 614 15.59 -26.00 -24.92
N TYR A 615 14.78 -25.92 -23.87
CA TYR A 615 13.89 -26.98 -23.43
C TYR A 615 12.45 -26.55 -23.72
N GLU A 616 11.71 -27.36 -24.48
CA GLU A 616 10.29 -27.17 -24.68
C GLU A 616 9.54 -28.15 -23.77
N VAL A 617 8.91 -27.61 -22.72
CA VAL A 617 8.22 -28.40 -21.69
C VAL A 617 6.74 -28.07 -21.74
N THR A 618 5.91 -29.10 -21.83
CA THR A 618 4.45 -28.99 -21.70
C THR A 618 4.05 -29.49 -20.31
N ALA A 619 3.22 -28.73 -19.61
CA ALA A 619 2.67 -29.12 -18.32
C ALA A 619 1.21 -28.67 -18.22
N ARG A 620 0.37 -29.45 -17.52
CA ARG A 620 -1.00 -29.06 -17.20
C ARG A 620 -1.10 -28.64 -15.74
N HIS A 621 -1.39 -27.37 -15.51
CA HIS A 621 -1.61 -26.84 -14.17
C HIS A 621 -2.87 -27.41 -13.52
N LEU A 622 -2.80 -27.56 -12.20
CA LEU A 622 -3.98 -27.75 -11.36
C LEU A 622 -4.61 -26.38 -11.11
N TYR A 623 -5.86 -26.20 -11.52
CA TYR A 623 -6.56 -24.93 -11.33
C TYR A 623 -7.01 -24.76 -9.87
N PRO A 624 -6.97 -23.53 -9.32
CA PRO A 624 -7.57 -23.26 -8.02
C PRO A 624 -9.08 -23.49 -8.08
N TYR A 625 -9.64 -24.02 -6.99
CA TYR A 625 -11.08 -24.25 -6.86
C TYR A 625 -11.80 -22.96 -6.45
N ASN A 626 -12.04 -22.07 -7.42
CA ASN A 626 -12.62 -20.75 -7.15
C ASN A 626 -14.15 -20.78 -7.00
N ARG A 627 -14.85 -21.66 -7.72
CA ARG A 627 -16.32 -21.73 -7.68
C ARG A 627 -16.83 -23.16 -7.88
N GLY A 628 -17.77 -23.55 -7.02
CA GLY A 628 -18.58 -24.77 -7.19
C GLY A 628 -20.00 -24.42 -7.61
N GLU A 629 -20.50 -25.00 -8.69
CA GLU A 629 -21.93 -25.00 -9.00
C GLU A 629 -22.51 -26.37 -8.63
N VAL A 630 -23.54 -26.38 -7.78
CA VAL A 630 -24.23 -27.60 -7.38
C VAL A 630 -25.57 -27.68 -8.09
N GLU A 631 -25.68 -28.53 -9.11
CA GLU A 631 -26.95 -28.86 -9.75
C GLU A 631 -27.60 -30.04 -9.02
N ALA A 632 -28.53 -29.76 -8.11
CA ALA A 632 -29.27 -30.79 -7.38
C ALA A 632 -30.62 -31.07 -8.07
N THR A 633 -30.76 -32.26 -8.68
CA THR A 633 -32.05 -32.73 -9.20
C THR A 633 -32.79 -33.53 -8.13
N ILE A 634 -33.90 -33.00 -7.61
CA ILE A 634 -34.80 -33.75 -6.72
C ILE A 634 -35.73 -34.60 -7.58
N VAL A 635 -35.49 -35.91 -7.62
CA VAL A 635 -36.40 -36.86 -8.26
C VAL A 635 -37.56 -37.13 -7.31
N THR A 636 -38.76 -36.68 -7.66
CA THR A 636 -40.02 -36.94 -6.94
C THR A 636 -40.73 -38.18 -7.43
#